data_AF-W0EQP9-F1
#
_entry.id   AF-W0EQP9-F1
#
_cell.length_a   1.000
_cell.length_b   1.000
_cell.length_c   1.000
_cell.angle_alpha   90.00
_cell.angle_beta   90.00
_cell.angle_gamma   90.00
#
_symmetry.space_group_name_H-M   'P 1'
#
loop_
_entity.id
_entity.type
_entity.pdbx_description
1 polymer ?
#
loop_
_entity_poly.entity_id
_entity_poly.type
_entity_poly.pdbx_seq_one_letter_code
_entity_poly.pdbx_strand_id
1 'polypeptide(L)'
;MQYTSDLKKLVLPEYGRNVQQMVDHCMTIEDRAERTRCANTIINIMGNLFPHLRDIEDFKHKLWDHLAIMSDFKLDIDYPYEIIRKENLHTHPDPIPYQSSPIKYRHYGKIMEEMLKKAEEMPAGPERDALVSMLANHMKKLFYQWNKDSVDDEKILKDLKEYTHGVIDLDPATYHLRDVKEPIVQPQRGKSKNNSKKAGK
;
A
#
# COMPACT_ATOMS: atom_id res chain seq x y z
N MET A 1 40.40 16.10 24.18
CA MET A 1 39.16 15.33 24.02
C MET A 1 38.63 15.62 22.63
N GLN A 2 38.38 14.59 21.80
CA GLN A 2 37.74 14.79 20.49
C GLN A 2 36.24 14.96 20.69
N TYR A 3 35.67 16.03 20.14
CA TYR A 3 34.23 16.28 20.19
C TYR A 3 33.50 15.46 19.11
N THR A 4 32.31 14.97 19.44
CA THR A 4 31.48 14.12 18.56
C THR A 4 31.11 14.80 17.23
N SER A 5 31.15 16.13 17.19
CA SER A 5 30.84 16.97 16.02
C SER A 5 31.95 17.00 14.97
N ASP A 6 33.22 16.78 15.36
CA ASP A 6 34.39 16.84 14.46
C ASP A 6 34.66 15.52 13.73
N LEU A 7 33.74 14.57 13.91
CA LEU A 7 33.99 13.15 13.88
C LEU A 7 33.07 12.58 12.77
N LYS A 8 33.57 11.69 11.90
CA LYS A 8 32.86 11.20 10.69
C LYS A 8 31.38 10.89 10.96
N LYS A 9 30.50 11.29 10.03
CA LYS A 9 29.07 11.04 10.12
C LYS A 9 28.81 9.52 10.16
N LEU A 10 28.00 9.09 11.12
CA LEU A 10 27.55 7.70 11.23
C LEU A 10 26.56 7.42 10.08
N VAL A 11 26.82 6.38 9.30
CA VAL A 11 25.92 5.94 8.22
C VAL A 11 24.66 5.29 8.81
N LEU A 12 24.86 4.46 9.85
CA LEU A 12 23.82 3.80 10.62
C LEU A 12 24.03 4.10 12.12
N PRO A 13 23.34 5.12 12.68
CA PRO A 13 23.46 5.48 14.09
C PRO A 13 23.07 4.36 15.06
N GLU A 14 22.30 3.38 14.61
CA GLU A 14 21.74 2.29 15.40
C GLU A 14 22.83 1.40 16.01
N TYR A 15 23.92 1.15 15.27
CA TYR A 15 25.04 0.32 15.71
C TYR A 15 26.05 1.07 16.60
N GLY A 16 25.94 2.40 16.64
CA GLY A 16 26.85 3.25 17.38
C GLY A 16 28.26 3.34 16.78
N ARG A 17 29.13 4.09 17.46
CA ARG A 17 30.44 4.48 16.94
C ARG A 17 31.51 3.39 17.04
N ASN A 18 31.40 2.52 18.05
CA ASN A 18 32.35 1.44 18.28
C ASN A 18 32.34 0.44 17.12
N VAL A 19 31.16 0.13 16.59
CA VAL A 19 31.02 -0.77 15.44
C VAL A 19 31.64 -0.14 14.19
N GLN A 20 31.46 1.16 13.98
CA GLN A 20 32.10 1.86 12.87
C GLN A 20 33.63 1.83 12.97
N GLN A 21 34.20 2.02 14.17
CA GLN A 21 35.65 1.90 14.38
C GLN A 21 36.18 0.49 14.10
N MET A 22 35.41 -0.56 14.43
CA MET A 22 35.78 -1.94 14.10
C MET A 22 35.76 -2.18 12.58
N VAL A 23 34.79 -1.60 11.87
CA VAL A 23 34.72 -1.68 10.40
C VAL A 23 35.89 -0.91 9.77
N ASP A 24 36.20 0.30 10.25
CA ASP A 24 37.35 1.08 9.79
C ASP A 24 38.66 0.30 10.01
N HIS A 25 38.80 -0.39 11.16
CA HIS A 25 39.96 -1.25 11.41
C HIS A 25 40.00 -2.46 10.48
N CYS A 26 38.86 -3.11 10.21
CA CYS A 26 38.77 -4.23 9.27
C CYS A 26 39.25 -3.82 7.86
N MET A 27 39.02 -2.57 7.45
CA MET A 27 39.51 -2.03 6.19
C MET A 27 41.03 -1.82 6.13
N THR A 28 41.71 -1.68 7.28
CA THR A 28 43.18 -1.52 7.34
C THR A 28 43.95 -2.83 7.24
N ILE A 29 43.27 -3.98 7.33
CA ILE A 29 43.92 -5.31 7.30
C ILE A 29 44.21 -5.70 5.84
N GLU A 30 45.47 -6.01 5.54
CA GLU A 30 45.91 -6.42 4.20
C GLU A 30 45.59 -7.89 3.88
N ASP A 31 45.69 -8.79 4.87
CA ASP A 31 45.41 -10.22 4.67
C ASP A 31 43.91 -10.52 4.53
N ARG A 32 43.56 -11.26 3.47
CA ARG A 32 42.18 -11.64 3.15
C ARG A 32 41.60 -12.63 4.17
N ALA A 33 42.41 -13.54 4.71
CA ALA A 33 41.92 -14.51 5.70
C ALA A 33 41.61 -13.85 7.04
N GLU A 34 42.50 -12.98 7.54
CA GLU A 34 42.26 -12.19 8.74
C GLU A 34 41.11 -11.18 8.57
N ARG A 35 41.00 -10.52 7.42
CA ARG A 35 39.87 -9.62 7.12
C ARG A 35 38.52 -10.34 7.19
N THR A 36 38.46 -11.57 6.64
CA THR A 36 37.24 -12.39 6.66
C THR A 36 36.87 -12.81 8.09
N ARG A 37 37.86 -13.15 8.93
CA ARG A 37 37.63 -13.44 10.36
C ARG A 37 37.14 -12.22 11.10
N CYS A 38 37.76 -11.06 10.89
CA CYS A 38 37.36 -9.80 11.49
C CYS A 38 35.90 -9.44 11.14
N ALA A 39 35.52 -9.55 9.87
CA ALA A 39 34.15 -9.31 9.42
C ALA A 39 33.13 -10.24 10.09
N ASN A 40 33.43 -11.54 10.21
CA ASN A 40 32.56 -12.48 10.92
C ASN A 40 32.43 -12.14 12.41
N THR A 41 33.52 -11.71 13.08
CA THR A 41 33.48 -11.24 14.46
C THR A 41 32.60 -10.00 14.60
N ILE A 42 32.71 -9.04 13.69
CA ILE A 42 31.89 -7.83 13.67
C ILE A 42 30.41 -8.18 13.53
N ILE A 43 30.05 -9.11 12.65
CA ILE A 43 28.66 -9.56 12.45
C ILE A 43 28.11 -10.23 13.70
N ASN A 44 28.91 -11.04 14.39
CA ASN A 44 28.50 -11.66 15.65
C ASN A 44 28.25 -10.59 16.74
N ILE A 45 29.06 -9.54 16.80
CA ILE A 45 28.86 -8.40 17.72
C ILE A 45 27.58 -7.65 17.36
N MET A 46 27.36 -7.33 16.08
CA MET A 46 26.12 -6.70 15.61
C MET A 46 24.88 -7.55 15.93
N GLY A 47 25.01 -8.88 15.81
CA GLY A 47 23.98 -9.85 16.17
C GLY A 47 23.61 -9.84 17.65
N ASN A 48 24.61 -9.74 18.53
CA ASN A 48 24.43 -9.68 19.98
C ASN A 48 23.81 -8.36 20.46
N LEU A 49 24.08 -7.24 19.78
CA LEU A 49 23.50 -5.94 20.12
C LEU A 49 22.00 -5.88 19.85
N PHE A 50 21.51 -6.63 18.84
CA PHE A 50 20.11 -6.63 18.42
C PHE A 50 19.48 -8.03 18.44
N PRO A 51 19.27 -8.63 19.62
CA PRO A 51 18.67 -9.96 19.74
C PRO A 51 17.23 -10.01 19.24
N HIS A 52 16.52 -8.87 19.24
CA HIS A 52 15.14 -8.76 18.78
C HIS A 52 14.95 -8.98 17.28
N LEU A 53 15.99 -8.79 16.46
CA LEU A 53 15.89 -9.05 15.04
C LEU A 53 16.16 -10.53 14.69
N ARG A 54 16.53 -11.39 15.66
CA ARG A 54 16.90 -12.80 15.43
C ARG A 54 15.75 -13.67 14.88
N ASP A 55 14.50 -13.29 15.15
CA ASP A 55 13.31 -14.03 14.73
C ASP A 55 12.86 -13.66 13.31
N ILE A 56 13.56 -12.74 12.64
CA ILE A 56 13.32 -12.37 11.24
C ILE A 56 14.14 -13.31 10.36
N GLU A 57 13.48 -14.03 9.44
CA GLU A 57 14.12 -15.00 8.53
C GLU A 57 15.33 -14.42 7.76
N ASP A 58 15.37 -13.10 7.57
CA ASP A 58 16.44 -12.39 6.86
C ASP A 58 17.43 -11.60 7.75
N PHE A 59 17.55 -11.91 9.04
CA PHE A 59 18.42 -11.13 9.93
C PHE A 59 19.89 -11.12 9.49
N LYS A 60 20.42 -12.30 9.12
CA LYS A 60 21.81 -12.44 8.71
C LYS A 60 22.09 -11.64 7.44
N HIS A 61 21.17 -11.66 6.48
CA HIS A 61 21.26 -10.89 5.25
C HIS A 61 21.37 -9.39 5.54
N LYS A 62 20.49 -8.86 6.39
CA LYS A 62 20.51 -7.46 6.80
C LYS A 62 21.81 -7.05 7.49
N LEU A 63 22.41 -7.92 8.32
CA LEU A 63 23.69 -7.62 8.96
C LEU A 63 24.84 -7.52 7.94
N TRP A 64 24.87 -8.43 6.97
CA TRP A 64 25.84 -8.36 5.87
C TRP A 64 25.64 -7.10 5.02
N ASP A 65 24.39 -6.70 4.77
CA ASP A 65 24.07 -5.45 4.07
C ASP A 65 24.52 -4.23 4.87
N HIS A 66 24.27 -4.19 6.18
CA HIS A 66 24.71 -3.11 7.04
C HIS A 66 26.25 -3.00 7.08
N LEU A 67 26.96 -4.12 7.11
CA LEU A 67 28.42 -4.14 7.01
C LEU A 67 28.92 -3.59 5.66
N ALA A 68 28.26 -3.98 4.56
CA ALA A 68 28.59 -3.48 3.23
C ALA A 68 28.34 -1.96 3.09
N ILE A 69 27.22 -1.48 3.64
CA ILE A 69 26.87 -0.05 3.69
C ILE A 69 27.90 0.73 4.53
N MET A 70 28.27 0.23 5.72
CA MET A 70 29.24 0.91 6.61
C MET A 70 30.65 0.98 6.03
N SER A 71 31.03 0.01 5.19
CA SER A 71 32.33 -0.05 4.53
C SER A 71 32.38 0.66 3.17
N ASP A 72 31.31 1.36 2.79
CA ASP A 72 31.15 1.96 1.46
C ASP A 72 31.44 0.94 0.32
N PHE A 73 31.12 -0.35 0.54
CA PHE A 73 31.35 -1.46 -0.40
C PHE A 73 32.82 -1.62 -0.84
N LYS A 74 33.76 -1.19 0.01
CA LYS A 74 35.22 -1.30 -0.26
C LYS A 74 35.85 -2.57 0.29
N LEU A 75 35.11 -3.37 1.05
CA LEU A 75 35.60 -4.63 1.61
C LEU A 75 35.59 -5.72 0.53
N ASP A 76 36.77 -6.20 0.18
CA ASP A 76 36.95 -7.39 -0.66
C ASP A 76 36.93 -8.64 0.24
N ILE A 77 35.74 -9.24 0.38
CA ILE A 77 35.42 -10.42 1.18
C ILE A 77 34.50 -11.33 0.35
N ASP A 78 34.58 -12.65 0.54
CA ASP A 78 33.54 -13.57 0.06
C ASP A 78 32.25 -13.36 0.85
N TYR A 79 31.36 -12.54 0.29
CA TYR A 79 30.02 -12.38 0.83
C TYR A 79 29.21 -13.64 0.48
N PRO A 80 28.65 -14.35 1.49
CA PRO A 80 27.83 -15.53 1.22
C PRO A 80 26.48 -15.20 0.55
N TYR A 81 26.13 -13.92 0.41
CA TYR A 81 24.84 -13.43 -0.10
C TYR A 81 25.03 -12.26 -1.06
N GLU A 82 24.10 -12.10 -2.00
CA GLU A 82 24.09 -10.99 -2.96
C GLU A 82 23.88 -9.66 -2.24
N ILE A 83 24.91 -8.82 -2.28
CA ILE A 83 24.92 -7.51 -1.63
C ILE A 83 23.99 -6.55 -2.39
N ILE A 84 23.23 -5.75 -1.66
CA ILE A 84 22.45 -4.63 -2.24
C ILE A 84 23.43 -3.66 -2.92
N ARG A 85 23.37 -3.51 -4.25
CA ARG A 85 24.22 -2.55 -4.98
C ARG A 85 23.97 -1.12 -4.48
N LYS A 86 25.03 -0.29 -4.38
CA LYS A 86 24.97 1.15 -4.03
C LYS A 86 23.83 1.90 -4.74
N GLU A 87 23.58 1.51 -5.98
CA GLU A 87 22.59 2.07 -6.90
C GLU A 87 21.15 1.93 -6.38
N ASN A 88 20.84 0.87 -5.63
CA ASN A 88 19.49 0.59 -5.13
C ASN A 88 19.19 1.23 -3.78
N LEU A 89 20.19 1.85 -3.12
CA LEU A 89 20.03 2.38 -1.77
C LEU A 89 19.24 3.70 -1.73
N HIS A 90 19.15 4.40 -2.86
CA HIS A 90 18.51 5.73 -2.98
C HIS A 90 17.40 5.78 -4.03
N THR A 91 16.86 4.63 -4.45
CA THR A 91 15.72 4.64 -5.36
C THR A 91 14.51 5.22 -4.64
N HIS A 92 14.13 6.44 -5.02
CA HIS A 92 12.89 7.03 -4.56
C HIS A 92 11.73 6.12 -4.98
N PRO A 93 10.79 5.81 -4.07
CA PRO A 93 9.60 5.06 -4.46
C PRO A 93 8.85 5.83 -5.56
N ASP A 94 8.32 5.10 -6.54
CA ASP A 94 7.58 5.71 -7.64
C ASP A 94 6.40 6.52 -7.09
N PRO A 95 6.20 7.77 -7.56
CA PRO A 95 5.09 8.60 -7.12
C PRO A 95 3.77 7.96 -7.57
N ILE A 96 2.93 7.57 -6.61
CA ILE A 96 1.59 7.07 -6.89
C ILE A 96 0.70 8.27 -7.28
N PRO A 97 0.14 8.31 -8.49
CA PRO A 97 -0.72 9.39 -8.90
C PRO A 97 -2.02 9.37 -8.07
N TYR A 98 -2.35 10.50 -7.44
CA TYR A 98 -3.63 10.65 -6.74
C TYR A 98 -4.75 10.79 -7.76
N GLN A 99 -5.80 9.97 -7.64
CA GLN A 99 -6.94 10.03 -8.56
C GLN A 99 -7.89 11.20 -8.20
N SER A 100 -7.47 12.42 -8.53
CA SER A 100 -8.30 13.63 -8.43
C SER A 100 -9.09 13.83 -9.74
N SER A 101 -10.09 12.98 -10.00
CA SER A 101 -11.03 13.20 -11.10
C SER A 101 -12.30 13.90 -10.56
N PRO A 102 -12.76 15.01 -11.15
CA PRO A 102 -14.01 15.64 -10.74
C PRO A 102 -15.19 14.70 -11.06
N ILE A 103 -16.03 14.43 -10.06
CA ILE A 103 -17.25 13.62 -10.21
C ILE A 103 -18.38 14.55 -10.64
N LYS A 104 -19.13 14.22 -11.71
CA LYS A 104 -20.24 15.08 -12.19
C LYS A 104 -21.43 15.05 -11.23
N TYR A 105 -21.93 13.86 -10.89
CA TYR A 105 -23.00 13.70 -9.88
C TYR A 105 -22.51 12.98 -8.64
N ARG A 106 -22.57 13.69 -7.51
CA ARG A 106 -22.06 13.19 -6.23
C ARG A 106 -22.83 12.00 -5.66
N HIS A 107 -24.09 11.82 -6.06
CA HIS A 107 -24.94 10.71 -5.62
C HIS A 107 -24.69 9.40 -6.37
N TYR A 108 -24.08 9.42 -7.55
CA TYR A 108 -23.69 8.21 -8.29
C TYR A 108 -22.21 7.83 -8.06
N GLY A 109 -21.34 8.82 -7.89
CA GLY A 109 -19.91 8.59 -7.64
C GLY A 109 -19.14 8.13 -8.90
N LYS A 110 -17.81 8.11 -8.81
CA LYS A 110 -16.90 7.86 -9.94
C LYS A 110 -17.05 6.46 -10.55
N ILE A 111 -17.27 5.45 -9.71
CA ILE A 111 -17.34 4.05 -10.14
C ILE A 111 -18.51 3.84 -11.12
N MET A 112 -19.64 4.52 -10.89
CA MET A 112 -20.78 4.45 -11.81
C MET A 112 -20.45 5.06 -13.17
N GLU A 113 -19.73 6.18 -13.19
CA GLU A 113 -19.29 6.81 -14.45
C GLU A 113 -18.35 5.89 -15.24
N GLU A 114 -17.41 5.23 -14.55
CA GLU A 114 -16.50 4.26 -15.19
C GLU A 114 -17.24 3.02 -15.71
N MET A 115 -18.23 2.51 -14.96
CA MET A 115 -19.04 1.38 -15.40
C MET A 115 -19.92 1.74 -16.60
N LEU A 116 -20.49 2.94 -16.64
CA LEU A 116 -21.28 3.43 -17.78
C LEU A 116 -20.41 3.61 -19.01
N LYS A 117 -19.20 4.14 -18.86
CA LYS A 117 -18.25 4.25 -19.97
C LYS A 117 -17.87 2.88 -20.54
N LYS A 118 -17.64 1.87 -19.69
CA LYS A 118 -17.42 0.49 -20.15
C LYS A 118 -18.65 -0.08 -20.86
N ALA A 119 -19.86 0.22 -20.38
CA ALA A 119 -21.10 -0.20 -21.04
C ALA A 119 -21.29 0.41 -22.44
N GLU A 120 -20.76 1.61 -22.65
CA GLU A 120 -20.73 2.30 -23.95
C GLU A 120 -19.72 1.66 -24.92
N GLU A 121 -18.53 1.28 -24.42
CA GLU A 121 -17.48 0.64 -25.21
C GLU A 121 -17.82 -0.80 -25.64
N MET A 122 -18.80 -1.45 -24.98
CA MET A 122 -19.25 -2.81 -25.33
C MET A 122 -20.12 -2.84 -26.59
N PRO A 123 -19.98 -3.86 -27.45
CA PRO A 123 -20.82 -4.01 -28.65
C PRO A 123 -22.30 -4.22 -28.28
N ALA A 124 -23.20 -3.79 -29.15
CA ALA A 124 -24.64 -3.99 -28.98
C ALA A 124 -24.98 -5.49 -28.99
N GLY A 125 -25.53 -5.99 -27.88
CA GLY A 125 -25.90 -7.38 -27.70
C GLY A 125 -26.68 -7.60 -26.39
N PRO A 126 -27.21 -8.81 -26.17
CA PRO A 126 -28.05 -9.12 -25.00
C PRO A 126 -27.30 -8.90 -23.67
N GLU A 127 -25.97 -9.06 -23.68
CA GLU A 127 -25.12 -8.81 -22.52
C GLU A 127 -25.05 -7.32 -22.17
N ARG A 128 -24.99 -6.44 -23.18
CA ARG A 128 -25.00 -4.98 -22.98
C ARG A 128 -26.33 -4.55 -22.38
N ASP A 129 -27.45 -5.03 -22.91
CA ASP A 129 -28.79 -4.68 -22.42
C ASP A 129 -28.99 -5.14 -20.96
N ALA A 130 -28.52 -6.34 -20.63
CA ALA A 130 -28.53 -6.85 -19.25
C ALA A 130 -27.64 -6.01 -18.31
N LEU A 131 -26.47 -5.58 -18.78
CA LEU A 131 -25.56 -4.75 -17.99
C LEU A 131 -26.13 -3.34 -17.76
N VAL A 132 -26.72 -2.73 -18.79
CA VAL A 132 -27.42 -1.44 -18.68
C VAL A 132 -28.59 -1.53 -17.70
N SER A 133 -29.38 -2.61 -17.77
CA SER A 133 -30.44 -2.88 -16.79
C SER A 133 -29.93 -2.89 -15.35
N MET A 134 -28.84 -3.61 -15.10
CA MET A 134 -28.25 -3.71 -13.77
C MET A 134 -27.71 -2.36 -13.31
N LEU A 135 -27.09 -1.59 -14.20
CA LEU A 135 -26.59 -0.24 -13.91
C LEU A 135 -27.71 0.73 -13.57
N ALA A 136 -28.81 0.73 -14.32
CA ALA A 136 -29.95 1.60 -14.06
C ALA A 136 -30.61 1.27 -12.69
N ASN A 137 -30.75 -0.02 -12.37
CA ASN A 137 -31.20 -0.44 -11.04
C ASN A 137 -30.21 -0.03 -9.93
N HIS A 138 -28.90 -0.09 -10.22
CA HIS A 138 -27.89 0.35 -9.27
C HIS A 138 -27.92 1.86 -9.06
N MET A 139 -28.16 2.65 -10.11
CA MET A 139 -28.38 4.11 -10.02
C MET A 139 -29.58 4.42 -9.13
N LYS A 140 -30.72 3.75 -9.31
CA LYS A 140 -31.91 3.91 -8.42
C LYS A 140 -31.55 3.67 -6.96
N LYS A 141 -30.78 2.61 -6.68
CA LYS A 141 -30.32 2.28 -5.33
C LYS A 141 -29.38 3.35 -4.74
N LEU A 142 -28.41 3.82 -5.51
CA LEU A 142 -27.45 4.84 -5.05
C LEU A 142 -28.15 6.18 -4.79
N PHE A 143 -29.09 6.55 -5.65
CA PHE A 143 -29.90 7.74 -5.45
C PHE A 143 -30.75 7.62 -4.18
N TYR A 144 -31.41 6.49 -3.95
CA TYR A 144 -32.18 6.25 -2.71
C TYR A 144 -31.29 6.25 -1.45
N GLN A 145 -30.06 5.77 -1.55
CA GLN A 145 -29.11 5.82 -0.44
C GLN A 145 -28.70 7.27 -0.11
N TRP A 146 -28.59 8.12 -1.12
CA TRP A 146 -28.21 9.53 -0.94
C TRP A 146 -29.41 10.41 -0.56
N ASN A 147 -30.59 10.16 -1.14
CA ASN A 147 -31.83 10.86 -0.89
C ASN A 147 -32.89 9.88 -0.36
N LYS A 148 -33.38 10.08 0.86
CA LYS A 148 -34.34 9.17 1.52
C LYS A 148 -35.76 9.21 0.95
N ASP A 149 -35.98 10.03 -0.08
CA ASP A 149 -37.26 10.16 -0.75
C ASP A 149 -37.36 9.19 -1.93
N SER A 150 -38.59 8.78 -2.26
CA SER A 150 -38.87 7.98 -3.45
C SER A 150 -38.40 8.72 -4.70
N VAL A 151 -37.59 8.05 -5.52
CA VAL A 151 -37.03 8.59 -6.75
C VAL A 151 -37.95 8.26 -7.91
N ASP A 152 -38.17 9.24 -8.78
CA ASP A 152 -38.87 9.03 -10.04
C ASP A 152 -37.97 8.29 -11.04
N ASP A 153 -38.51 7.23 -11.66
CA ASP A 153 -37.79 6.40 -12.63
C ASP A 153 -37.41 7.20 -13.88
N GLU A 154 -38.24 8.18 -14.27
CA GLU A 154 -37.97 9.06 -15.42
C GLU A 154 -36.67 9.85 -15.24
N LYS A 155 -36.37 10.28 -14.02
CA LYS A 155 -35.16 11.05 -13.73
C LYS A 155 -33.90 10.20 -13.89
N ILE A 156 -33.93 8.96 -13.41
CA ILE A 156 -32.79 8.04 -13.50
C ILE A 156 -32.50 7.68 -14.96
N LEU A 157 -33.55 7.45 -15.76
CA LEU A 157 -33.41 7.17 -17.20
C LEU A 157 -32.87 8.38 -17.97
N LYS A 158 -33.28 9.60 -17.60
CA LYS A 158 -32.72 10.83 -18.15
C LYS A 158 -31.24 11.00 -17.81
N ASP A 159 -30.86 10.77 -16.56
CA ASP A 159 -29.47 10.86 -16.10
C ASP A 159 -28.59 9.80 -16.79
N LEU A 160 -29.12 8.60 -17.01
CA LEU A 160 -28.46 7.53 -17.78
C LEU A 160 -28.20 7.95 -19.23
N LYS A 161 -29.19 8.56 -19.88
CA LYS A 161 -29.07 9.08 -21.26
C LYS A 161 -28.05 10.21 -21.35
N GLU A 162 -28.01 11.10 -20.35
CA GLU A 162 -27.03 12.19 -20.27
C GLU A 162 -25.60 11.67 -20.08
N TYR A 163 -25.41 10.65 -19.24
CA TYR A 163 -24.10 10.03 -19.01
C TYR A 163 -23.55 9.25 -20.20
N THR A 164 -24.43 8.62 -20.96
CA THR A 164 -24.08 7.79 -22.11
C THR A 164 -24.09 8.57 -23.42
N HIS A 165 -24.16 9.91 -23.35
CA HIS A 165 -24.21 10.80 -24.51
C HIS A 165 -25.30 10.42 -25.55
N GLY A 166 -26.41 9.82 -25.10
CA GLY A 166 -27.51 9.37 -25.95
C GLY A 166 -27.28 8.03 -26.66
N VAL A 167 -26.20 7.29 -26.37
CA VAL A 167 -25.89 5.99 -26.97
C VAL A 167 -26.74 4.86 -26.37
N ILE A 168 -27.28 5.06 -25.17
CA ILE A 168 -28.23 4.17 -24.51
C ILE A 168 -29.54 4.94 -24.36
N ASP A 169 -30.50 4.64 -25.23
CA ASP A 169 -31.86 5.18 -25.19
C ASP A 169 -32.80 4.06 -24.68
N LEU A 170 -33.09 4.10 -23.39
CA LEU A 170 -34.10 3.22 -22.78
C LEU A 170 -35.40 4.00 -22.67
N ASP A 171 -36.47 3.48 -23.27
CA ASP A 171 -37.79 4.09 -23.22
C ASP A 171 -38.42 3.92 -21.83
N PRO A 172 -38.77 5.02 -21.12
CA PRO A 172 -39.43 4.98 -19.81
C PRO A 172 -40.77 4.22 -19.83
N ALA A 173 -41.42 4.10 -20.98
CA ALA A 173 -42.67 3.34 -21.11
C ALA A 173 -42.50 1.81 -21.06
N THR A 174 -41.29 1.32 -21.36
CA THR A 174 -41.00 -0.13 -21.46
C THR A 174 -40.16 -0.62 -20.28
N TYR A 175 -39.42 0.27 -19.62
CA TYR A 175 -38.43 -0.09 -18.60
C TYR A 175 -38.81 0.41 -17.19
N HIS A 176 -39.45 -0.45 -16.41
CA HIS A 176 -39.68 -0.17 -14.98
C HIS A 176 -38.51 -0.65 -14.14
N LEU A 177 -37.91 0.26 -13.37
CA LEU A 177 -36.80 -0.07 -12.49
C LEU A 177 -37.31 -0.77 -11.25
N ARG A 178 -36.57 -1.78 -10.77
CA ARG A 178 -36.97 -2.54 -9.59
C ARG A 178 -37.09 -1.61 -8.38
N ASP A 179 -38.16 -1.75 -7.62
CA ASP A 179 -38.32 -1.01 -6.38
C ASP A 179 -37.22 -1.38 -5.39
N VAL A 180 -36.54 -0.35 -4.91
CA VAL A 180 -35.48 -0.48 -3.91
C VAL A 180 -36.17 -0.68 -2.58
N LYS A 181 -36.33 -1.95 -2.17
CA LYS A 181 -36.68 -2.26 -0.77
C LYS A 181 -35.56 -1.73 0.12
N GLU A 182 -35.95 -1.05 1.20
CA GLU A 182 -35.02 -0.48 2.17
C GLU A 182 -33.90 -1.48 2.47
N PRO A 183 -32.62 -1.10 2.34
CA PRO A 183 -31.56 -1.94 2.86
C PRO A 183 -31.82 -2.06 4.36
N ILE A 184 -32.02 -3.30 4.83
CA ILE A 184 -32.09 -3.60 6.26
C ILE A 184 -30.73 -3.19 6.82
N VAL A 185 -30.63 -1.98 7.35
CA VAL A 185 -29.46 -1.53 8.09
C VAL A 185 -29.46 -2.38 9.36
N GLN A 186 -28.83 -3.55 9.30
CA GLN A 186 -28.52 -4.27 10.52
C GLN A 186 -27.63 -3.34 11.33
N PRO A 187 -28.06 -2.88 12.52
CA PRO A 187 -27.18 -2.08 13.35
C PRO A 187 -25.93 -2.92 13.57
N GLN A 188 -24.76 -2.39 13.21
CA GLN A 188 -23.49 -3.03 13.52
C GLN A 188 -23.51 -3.27 15.03
N ARG A 189 -23.63 -4.54 15.43
CA ARG A 189 -23.52 -4.94 16.83
C ARG A 189 -22.16 -4.46 17.31
N GLY A 190 -22.15 -3.35 18.03
CA GLY A 190 -20.96 -2.83 18.68
C GLY A 190 -20.34 -3.97 19.48
N LYS A 191 -19.08 -4.30 19.15
CA LYS A 191 -18.29 -5.26 19.91
C LYS A 191 -18.33 -4.85 21.38
N SER A 192 -18.97 -5.66 22.21
CA SER A 192 -18.97 -5.50 23.66
C SER A 192 -17.51 -5.49 24.14
N LYS A 193 -17.08 -4.37 24.72
CA LYS A 193 -15.82 -4.25 25.47
C LYS A 193 -15.97 -5.10 26.73
N ASN A 194 -15.47 -6.33 26.69
CA ASN A 194 -15.29 -7.13 27.90
C ASN A 194 -14.10 -6.55 28.69
N ASN A 195 -14.43 -5.73 29.69
CA ASN A 195 -13.49 -5.17 30.66
C ASN A 195 -13.27 -6.23 31.75
N SER A 196 -12.24 -7.07 31.60
CA SER A 196 -11.82 -8.01 32.65
C SER A 196 -11.21 -7.23 33.81
N LYS A 197 -12.06 -6.89 34.78
CA LYS A 197 -11.65 -6.35 36.08
C LYS A 197 -10.78 -7.37 36.82
N LYS A 198 -9.62 -6.88 37.24
CA LYS A 198 -8.75 -7.33 38.33
C LYS A 198 -9.46 -8.23 39.36
N ALA A 199 -8.92 -9.44 39.52
CA ALA A 199 -9.00 -10.20 40.77
C ALA A 199 -7.60 -10.78 41.03
N GLY A 200 -6.77 -10.02 41.74
CA GLY A 200 -5.55 -10.49 42.38
C GLY A 200 -5.68 -10.15 43.85
N LYS A 201 -5.84 -11.18 44.66
CA LYS A 201 -5.78 -11.15 46.11
C LYS A 201 -4.52 -11.91 46.52
#